data_AF-A0A0R3T938-F1
#
_entry.id   AF-A0A0R3T938-F1
#
_cell.length_a   1.000
_cell.length_b   1.000
_cell.length_c   1.000
_cell.angle_alpha   90.00
_cell.angle_beta   90.00
_cell.angle_gamma   90.00
#
_symmetry.space_group_name_H-M   'P 1'
#
loop_
_entity.id
_entity.type
_entity.pdbx_description
1 polymer ?
#
loop_
_entity_poly.entity_id
_entity_poly.type
_entity_poly.pdbx_seq_one_letter_code
_entity_poly.pdbx_strand_id
1 'polypeptide(L)'
;MAERRNAEYDLIVNCLNLPIVQMWFRFHSRNENYLYLDILPIPRGHVTLFAPPAYPDTNAIWSVMIGDKRICHRQFQCPVQAKSMLQAFISCTYVVSRHLNIEMPQDVVKIDPLFAQKLHALLPGDYVHRLLTVM
;
A
#
# COMPACT_ATOMS: atom_id res chain seq x y z
N MET A 1 22.49 1.93 0.09
CA MET A 1 21.30 1.05 0.02
C MET A 1 20.31 1.33 1.15
N ALA A 2 20.72 1.25 2.42
CA ALA A 2 19.84 1.55 3.57
C ALA A 2 19.27 2.99 3.58
N GLU A 3 20.02 3.97 3.06
CA GLU A 3 19.62 5.39 3.05
C GLU A 3 18.35 5.66 2.24
N ARG A 4 18.25 5.15 1.01
CA ARG A 4 17.04 5.35 0.18
C ARG A 4 15.81 4.75 0.85
N ARG A 5 15.93 3.53 1.36
CA ARG A 5 14.86 2.84 2.07
C ARG A 5 14.43 3.63 3.32
N ASN A 6 15.39 4.13 4.11
CA ASN A 6 15.10 4.93 5.30
C ASN A 6 14.40 6.25 4.94
N ALA A 7 14.85 6.96 3.90
CA ALA A 7 14.19 8.18 3.44
C ALA A 7 12.75 7.92 2.96
N GLU A 8 12.52 6.84 2.23
CA GLU A 8 11.16 6.44 1.83
C GLU A 8 10.29 6.06 3.03
N TYR A 9 10.86 5.42 4.05
CA TYR A 9 10.14 5.16 5.31
C TYR A 9 9.76 6.44 6.04
N ASP A 10 10.68 7.39 6.15
CA ASP A 10 10.40 8.66 6.85
C ASP A 10 9.26 9.42 6.17
N LEU A 11 9.22 9.40 4.83
CA LEU A 11 8.10 9.94 4.06
C LEU A 11 6.78 9.20 4.34
N ILE A 12 6.79 7.87 4.41
CA ILE A 12 5.59 7.07 4.74
C ILE A 12 5.12 7.41 6.16
N VAL A 13 6.02 7.44 7.14
CA VAL A 13 5.69 7.77 8.53
C VAL A 13 5.13 9.19 8.65
N ASN A 14 5.72 10.16 7.94
CA ASN A 14 5.17 11.52 7.88
C ASN A 14 3.76 11.54 7.28
N CYS A 15 3.48 10.75 6.25
CA CYS A 15 2.14 10.62 5.69
C CYS A 15 1.17 9.95 6.67
N LEU A 16 1.62 8.92 7.40
CA LEU A 16 0.82 8.23 8.43
C LEU A 16 0.45 9.15 9.59
N ASN A 17 1.19 10.24 9.80
CA ASN A 17 0.87 11.24 10.83
C ASN A 17 -0.17 12.28 10.38
N LEU A 18 -0.60 12.25 9.11
CA LEU A 18 -1.65 13.15 8.64
C LEU A 18 -3.02 12.72 9.19
N PRO A 19 -3.88 13.65 9.65
CA PRO A 19 -5.14 13.32 10.31
C PRO A 19 -6.02 12.36 9.50
N ILE A 20 -6.16 12.59 8.19
CA ILE A 20 -6.98 11.75 7.31
C ILE A 20 -6.41 10.34 7.15
N VAL A 21 -5.08 10.20 7.14
CA VAL A 21 -4.39 8.91 6.98
C VAL A 21 -4.43 8.12 8.28
N GLN A 22 -4.33 8.79 9.43
CA GLN A 22 -4.48 8.17 10.76
C GLN A 22 -5.86 7.54 10.98
N MET A 23 -6.89 8.04 10.30
CA MET A 23 -8.23 7.43 10.34
C MET A 23 -8.26 6.05 9.66
N TRP A 24 -7.30 5.79 8.76
CA TRP A 24 -7.28 4.60 7.90
C TRP A 24 -6.19 3.61 8.30
N PHE A 25 -5.05 4.12 8.77
CA PHE A 25 -3.89 3.32 9.09
C PHE A 25 -3.37 3.65 10.47
N ARG A 26 -2.96 2.60 11.18
CA ARG A 26 -2.21 2.73 12.42
C ARG A 26 -0.88 2.02 12.27
N PHE A 27 0.20 2.72 12.61
CA PHE A 27 1.52 2.08 12.72
C PHE A 27 1.47 0.96 13.75
N HIS A 28 1.92 -0.23 13.37
CA HIS A 28 1.98 -1.38 14.26
C HIS A 28 3.43 -1.73 14.62
N SER A 29 4.25 -2.03 13.62
CA SER A 29 5.65 -2.39 13.82
C SER A 29 6.49 -2.15 12.57
N ARG A 30 7.80 -2.09 12.79
CA ARG A 30 8.82 -1.96 11.75
C ARG A 30 10.03 -2.80 12.13
N ASN A 31 10.69 -3.38 11.12
CA ASN A 31 12.06 -3.83 11.23
C ASN A 31 12.89 -3.26 10.06
N GLU A 32 14.11 -3.74 9.85
CA GLU A 32 15.02 -3.23 8.83
C GLU A 32 14.44 -3.28 7.41
N ASN A 33 13.59 -4.28 7.13
CA ASN A 33 13.10 -4.56 5.78
C ASN A 33 11.57 -4.47 5.68
N TYR A 34 10.85 -4.47 6.79
CA TYR A 34 9.39 -4.54 6.81
C TYR A 34 8.77 -3.34 7.54
N LEU A 35 7.64 -2.88 7.03
CA LEU A 35 6.71 -1.99 7.71
C LEU A 35 5.33 -2.64 7.74
N TYR A 36 4.75 -2.73 8.93
CA TYR A 36 3.43 -3.30 9.17
C TYR A 36 2.48 -2.23 9.71
N LEU A 37 1.31 -2.12 9.08
CA LEU A 37 0.27 -1.16 9.43
C LEU A 37 -1.06 -1.88 9.62
N ASP A 38 -1.80 -1.53 10.68
CA ASP A 38 -3.19 -1.96 10.84
C ASP A 38 -4.13 -1.09 9.99
N ILE A 39 -5.20 -1.67 9.46
CA ILE A 39 -6.27 -0.94 8.75
C ILE A 39 -7.41 -0.62 9.75
N LEU A 40 -7.88 0.63 9.76
CA LEU A 40 -8.86 1.17 10.70
C LEU A 40 -10.11 1.75 10.01
N PRO A 41 -11.22 1.94 10.75
CA PRO A 41 -11.62 1.16 11.93
C PRO A 41 -12.23 -0.20 11.52
N ILE A 42 -12.81 -0.29 10.33
CA ILE A 42 -13.44 -1.47 9.73
C ILE A 42 -13.26 -1.41 8.20
N PRO A 43 -12.89 -2.54 7.55
CA PRO A 43 -12.51 -3.81 8.18
C PRO A 43 -11.09 -3.79 8.71
N ARG A 44 -10.92 -4.48 9.84
CA ARG A 44 -9.62 -4.73 10.46
C ARG A 44 -8.85 -5.76 9.66
N GLY A 45 -7.99 -5.23 8.81
CA GLY A 45 -6.96 -5.94 8.09
C GLY A 45 -5.59 -5.40 8.43
N HIS A 46 -4.60 -5.74 7.62
CA HIS A 46 -3.27 -5.16 7.75
C HIS A 46 -2.58 -4.99 6.40
N VAL A 47 -1.63 -4.06 6.37
CA VAL A 47 -0.73 -3.82 5.27
C VAL A 47 0.66 -4.28 5.67
N THR A 48 1.33 -4.95 4.75
CA THR A 48 2.76 -5.24 4.87
C THR A 48 3.49 -4.64 3.68
N LEU A 49 4.49 -3.83 3.95
CA LEU A 49 5.45 -3.35 2.97
C LEU A 49 6.80 -3.98 3.26
N PHE A 50 7.50 -4.46 2.23
CA PHE A 50 8.76 -5.17 2.34
C PHE A 50 9.78 -4.67 1.32
N ALA A 51 10.92 -4.22 1.81
CA ALA A 51 12.12 -3.96 1.03
C ALA A 51 13.00 -5.21 1.07
N PRO A 52 13.08 -6.01 -0.01
CA PRO A 52 13.97 -7.18 -0.06
C PRO A 52 15.44 -6.81 0.16
N PRO A 53 16.32 -7.75 0.56
CA PRO A 53 17.74 -7.44 0.82
C PRO A 53 18.48 -6.81 -0.37
N ALA A 54 18.09 -7.15 -1.60
CA ALA A 54 18.63 -6.58 -2.83
C ALA A 54 17.96 -5.24 -3.25
N TYR A 55 17.14 -4.63 -2.39
CA TYR A 55 16.55 -3.32 -2.65
C TYR A 55 17.63 -2.22 -2.62
N PRO A 56 17.67 -1.29 -3.61
CA PRO A 56 16.64 -1.00 -4.61
C PRO A 56 16.80 -1.70 -5.98
N ASP A 57 17.77 -2.59 -6.14
CA ASP A 57 17.99 -3.31 -7.41
C ASP A 57 16.84 -4.29 -7.72
N THR A 58 16.16 -4.77 -6.67
CA THR A 58 14.88 -5.49 -6.76
C THR A 58 13.71 -4.63 -6.26
N ASN A 59 12.55 -4.77 -6.90
CA ASN A 59 11.32 -4.05 -6.56
C ASN A 59 10.86 -4.27 -5.11
N ALA A 60 10.24 -3.25 -4.53
CA ALA A 60 9.52 -3.37 -3.27
C ALA A 60 8.32 -4.33 -3.38
N ILE A 61 8.02 -4.99 -2.27
CA ILE A 61 6.95 -5.96 -2.15
C ILE A 61 5.88 -5.40 -1.22
N TRP A 62 4.62 -5.66 -1.55
CA TRP A 62 3.50 -5.33 -0.66
C TRP A 62 2.42 -6.40 -0.66
N SER A 63 1.66 -6.42 0.43
CA SER A 63 0.39 -7.11 0.52
C SER A 63 -0.58 -6.40 1.45
N VAL A 64 -1.87 -6.54 1.16
CA VAL A 64 -2.99 -6.10 1.99
C VAL A 64 -3.78 -7.35 2.37
N MET A 65 -4.00 -7.54 3.66
CA MET A 65 -4.90 -8.55 4.21
C MET A 65 -6.19 -7.86 4.63
N ILE A 66 -7.34 -8.36 4.18
CA ILE A 66 -8.67 -7.90 4.59
C ILE A 66 -9.50 -9.14 4.92
N GLY A 67 -9.84 -9.32 6.20
CA GLY A 67 -10.42 -10.58 6.67
C GLY A 67 -9.43 -11.74 6.45
N ASP A 68 -9.89 -12.80 5.78
CA ASP A 68 -9.11 -13.97 5.38
C ASP A 68 -8.45 -13.81 4.00
N LYS A 69 -8.73 -12.72 3.28
CA LYS A 69 -8.27 -12.53 1.90
C LYS A 69 -6.99 -11.72 1.84
N ARG A 70 -6.07 -12.18 0.99
CA ARG A 70 -4.81 -11.52 0.67
C ARG A 70 -4.85 -10.95 -0.74
N ILE A 71 -4.52 -9.67 -0.85
CA ILE A 71 -4.23 -9.00 -2.12
C ILE A 71 -2.76 -8.63 -2.14
N CYS A 72 -2.05 -9.02 -3.19
CA CYS A 72 -0.65 -8.64 -3.34
C CYS A 72 -0.25 -8.55 -4.81
N HIS A 73 0.96 -8.06 -5.07
CA HIS A 73 1.54 -8.07 -6.42
C HIS A 73 1.86 -9.49 -6.93
N ARG A 74 1.98 -10.50 -6.05
CA ARG A 74 2.25 -11.88 -6.45
C ARG A 74 0.95 -12.53 -6.97
N GLN A 75 1.08 -13.51 -7.85
CA GLN A 75 -0.05 -14.25 -8.47
C GLN A 75 -0.91 -13.40 -9.43
N PHE A 76 -0.37 -12.32 -10.01
CA PHE A 76 -1.06 -11.47 -10.99
C PHE A 76 -2.35 -10.79 -10.48
N GLN A 77 -2.56 -10.74 -9.16
CA GLN A 77 -3.70 -10.06 -8.55
C GLN A 77 -3.58 -8.52 -8.57
N CYS A 78 -2.44 -7.97 -8.96
CA CYS A 78 -2.30 -6.56 -9.27
C CYS A 78 -1.25 -6.40 -10.38
N PRO A 79 -1.62 -5.93 -11.59
CA PRO A 79 -0.72 -5.83 -12.72
C PRO A 79 0.30 -4.69 -12.59
N VAL A 80 0.14 -3.81 -11.60
CA VAL A 80 1.02 -2.66 -11.38
C VAL A 80 2.08 -3.02 -10.35
N GLN A 81 3.31 -3.22 -10.83
CA GLN A 81 4.46 -3.46 -9.96
C GLN A 81 4.92 -2.17 -9.30
N ALA A 82 5.06 -2.20 -7.97
CA ALA A 82 5.66 -1.13 -7.18
C ALA A 82 7.18 -1.27 -7.22
N LYS A 83 7.89 -0.27 -7.76
CA LYS A 83 9.36 -0.28 -7.78
C LYS A 83 9.96 0.18 -6.46
N SER A 84 9.26 1.02 -5.71
CA SER A 84 9.71 1.60 -4.45
C SER A 84 8.79 1.34 -3.27
N MET A 85 9.27 1.56 -2.05
CA MET A 85 8.44 1.45 -0.84
C MET A 85 7.29 2.47 -0.84
N LEU A 86 7.49 3.63 -1.45
CA LEU A 86 6.43 4.64 -1.65
C LEU A 86 5.34 4.12 -2.58
N GLN A 87 5.70 3.57 -3.73
CA GLN A 87 4.73 2.98 -4.67
C GLN A 87 4.01 1.78 -4.06
N ALA A 88 4.70 1.01 -3.22
CA ALA A 88 4.13 -0.09 -2.46
C ALA A 88 3.07 0.43 -1.46
N PHE A 89 3.38 1.51 -0.74
CA PHE A 89 2.44 2.19 0.15
C PHE A 89 1.21 2.76 -0.59
N ILE A 90 1.42 3.42 -1.73
CA ILE A 90 0.33 3.92 -2.58
C ILE A 90 -0.54 2.76 -3.09
N SER A 91 0.06 1.64 -3.50
CA SER A 91 -0.68 0.45 -3.95
C SER A 91 -1.59 -0.09 -2.85
N CYS A 92 -1.07 -0.20 -1.63
CA CYS A 92 -1.87 -0.62 -0.48
C CYS A 92 -3.01 0.36 -0.18
N THR A 93 -2.72 1.67 -0.23
CA THR A 93 -3.72 2.71 0.01
C THR A 93 -4.81 2.71 -1.07
N TYR A 94 -4.45 2.45 -2.32
CA TYR A 94 -5.41 2.24 -3.40
C TYR A 94 -6.31 1.03 -3.11
N VAL A 95 -5.74 -0.12 -2.73
CA VAL A 95 -6.54 -1.30 -2.39
C VAL A 95 -7.50 -1.02 -1.23
N VAL A 96 -7.01 -0.38 -0.17
CA VAL A 96 -7.84 -0.04 1.00
C VAL A 96 -8.93 0.97 0.65
N SER A 97 -8.61 2.03 -0.10
CA SER A 97 -9.61 3.03 -0.51
C SER A 97 -10.70 2.41 -1.38
N ARG A 98 -10.33 1.54 -2.32
CA ARG A 98 -11.30 0.81 -3.14
C ARG A 98 -12.17 -0.11 -2.31
N HIS A 99 -11.57 -0.83 -1.37
CA HIS A 99 -12.33 -1.72 -0.52
C HIS A 99 -13.34 -0.97 0.38
N LEU A 100 -12.94 0.19 0.90
CA LEU A 100 -13.81 1.04 1.71
C LEU A 100 -14.79 1.88 0.88
N ASN A 101 -14.75 1.78 -0.45
CA ASN A 101 -15.52 2.60 -1.39
C ASN A 101 -15.37 4.11 -1.14
N ILE A 102 -14.13 4.55 -0.91
CA ILE A 102 -13.77 5.95 -0.67
C ILE A 102 -12.64 6.38 -1.62
N GLU A 103 -12.45 7.68 -1.77
CA GLU A 103 -11.35 8.23 -2.56
C GLU A 103 -10.02 8.16 -1.79
N MET A 104 -8.94 7.83 -2.51
CA MET A 104 -7.60 7.82 -1.95
C MET A 104 -7.22 9.23 -1.43
N PRO A 105 -6.55 9.36 -0.26
CA PRO A 105 -6.23 10.67 0.30
C PRO A 105 -5.28 11.40 -0.64
N GLN A 106 -5.58 12.68 -0.93
CA GLN A 106 -4.80 13.48 -1.87
C GLN A 106 -3.33 13.61 -1.46
N ASP A 107 -3.03 13.60 -0.16
CA ASP A 107 -1.65 13.65 0.31
C ASP A 107 -0.86 12.38 -0.01
N VAL A 108 -1.53 11.22 -0.11
CA VAL A 108 -0.91 9.98 -0.61
C VAL A 108 -0.74 10.03 -2.12
N VAL A 109 -1.71 10.58 -2.86
CA VAL A 109 -1.63 10.79 -4.31
C VAL A 109 -0.44 11.67 -4.68
N LYS A 110 -0.17 12.73 -3.92
CA LYS A 110 0.92 13.68 -4.16
C LYS A 110 2.32 13.07 -4.05
N ILE A 111 2.48 11.94 -3.36
CA ILE A 111 3.78 11.25 -3.24
C ILE A 111 4.28 10.80 -4.61
N ASP A 112 3.41 10.23 -5.44
CA ASP A 112 3.71 9.83 -6.82
C ASP A 112 2.41 9.89 -7.67
N PRO A 113 2.06 11.07 -8.21
CA PRO A 113 0.81 11.27 -8.94
C PRO A 113 0.72 10.42 -10.21
N LEU A 114 1.84 10.22 -10.89
CA LEU A 114 1.90 9.42 -12.12
C LEU A 114 1.62 7.94 -11.82
N PHE A 115 2.19 7.43 -10.73
CA PHE A 115 1.91 6.06 -10.31
C PHE A 115 0.46 5.89 -9.84
N ALA A 116 -0.08 6.85 -9.09
CA ALA A 116 -1.49 6.84 -8.70
C ALA A 116 -2.41 6.79 -9.93
N GLN A 117 -2.22 7.68 -10.90
CA GLN A 117 -2.99 7.67 -12.16
C GLN A 117 -2.90 6.32 -12.89
N LYS A 118 -1.71 5.72 -12.93
CA LYS A 118 -1.50 4.39 -13.53
C LYS A 118 -2.31 3.30 -12.83
N LEU A 119 -2.41 3.32 -11.50
CA LEU A 119 -3.28 2.39 -10.75
C LEU A 119 -4.74 2.57 -11.13
N HIS A 120 -5.23 3.81 -11.19
CA HIS A 120 -6.61 4.13 -11.59
C HIS A 120 -6.93 3.72 -13.04
N ALA A 121 -5.97 3.86 -13.96
CA ALA A 121 -6.15 3.52 -15.36
C ALA A 121 -6.15 2.02 -15.63
N LEU A 122 -5.33 1.24 -14.90
CA LEU A 122 -5.15 -0.19 -15.14
C LEU A 122 -6.05 -1.09 -14.28
N LEU A 123 -6.60 -0.57 -13.19
CA LEU A 123 -7.47 -1.32 -12.29
C LEU A 123 -8.88 -0.72 -12.31
N PRO A 124 -9.89 -1.46 -12.82
CA PRO A 124 -11.26 -0.97 -12.78
C PRO A 124 -11.72 -0.76 -11.33
N GLY A 125 -12.66 0.16 -11.11
CA GLY A 125 -13.06 0.59 -9.76
C GLY A 125 -13.58 -0.53 -8.85
N ASP A 126 -14.13 -1.59 -9.44
CA ASP A 126 -14.63 -2.78 -8.75
C ASP A 126 -13.61 -3.93 -8.69
N TYR A 127 -12.40 -3.77 -9.24
CA TYR A 127 -11.37 -4.82 -9.29
C TYR A 127 -11.06 -5.42 -7.92
N VAL A 128 -10.83 -4.54 -6.93
CA VAL A 128 -10.55 -4.95 -5.55
C VAL A 128 -11.75 -5.67 -4.95
N HIS A 129 -12.97 -5.20 -5.23
CA HIS A 129 -14.18 -5.88 -4.79
C HIS A 129 -14.27 -7.29 -5.39
N ARG A 130 -13.98 -7.48 -6.68
CA ARG A 130 -13.96 -8.80 -7.33
C ARG A 130 -12.93 -9.74 -6.68
N LEU A 131 -11.73 -9.25 -6.37
CA LEU A 131 -10.73 -10.04 -5.65
C LEU A 131 -11.20 -10.44 -4.24
N LEU A 132 -12.02 -9.60 -3.61
CA LEU A 132 -12.56 -9.85 -2.28
C LEU A 132 -13.88 -10.63 -2.29
N THR A 133 -14.59 -10.76 -3.41
CA THR A 133 -15.86 -11.49 -3.51
C THR A 133 -15.73 -12.85 -4.19
N VAL A 134 -14.78 -13.02 -5.12
CA VAL A 134 -14.54 -14.31 -5.77
C VAL A 134 -13.77 -15.22 -4.81
N MET A 135 -14.50 -16.06 -4.09
CA MET A 135 -14.15 -17.41 -3.59
C MET A 135 -15.43 -18.05 -3.07
#